data_AF-A4T2W3-F1
#
_entry.id   AF-A4T2W3-F1
#
_cell.length_a   1.000
_cell.length_b   1.000
_cell.length_c   1.000
_cell.angle_alpha   90.00
_cell.angle_beta   90.00
_cell.angle_gamma   90.00
#
_symmetry.space_group_name_H-M   'P 1'
#
loop_
_entity.id
_entity.type
_entity.pdbx_description
1 polymer ?
#
loop_
_entity_poly.entity_id
_entity_poly.type
_entity_poly.pdbx_seq_one_letter_code
_entity_poly.pdbx_strand_id
1 'polypeptide(L)'
;MTDWTNWNVADIPDQTGRTAVITGANTGLGFETAKALAEKGARVVIAVRNTDKGAQAAARIRGDVDVQELDLTSLSSIRTAAEALKARFDKIDLLINNAGVMTTPKGTTADGFELQFGTNHLGHFALTGLLFDNILDIPGSRIVTVSSNGHKMGGAIHWDDLQWERSYNRMGAYTQSKLANLLFTYELQRRLAPRGKTIAVAAHPGTSTTELARNLPRPVERAFLAAAPVLFAQTADRGALPTLRAAADPGVLGGQYYGPDGLGQQRGAPVVVASSAQSYDVDQQRRLWEISEELTKVTFPDL
;
A
#
# COMPACT_ATOMS: atom_id res chain seq x y z
N MET A 1 5.05 -24.51 19.17
CA MET A 1 5.74 -23.26 18.79
C MET A 1 5.56 -23.11 17.30
N THR A 2 4.75 -22.14 16.87
CA THR A 2 4.56 -21.83 15.45
C THR A 2 5.88 -21.27 14.93
N ASP A 3 6.45 -21.91 13.91
CA ASP A 3 7.67 -21.44 13.28
C ASP A 3 7.36 -20.19 12.46
N TRP A 4 7.53 -19.01 13.09
CA TRP A 4 7.25 -17.71 12.50
C TRP A 4 8.06 -17.39 11.24
N THR A 5 9.08 -18.20 10.92
CA THR A 5 9.90 -18.09 9.72
C THR A 5 9.30 -18.79 8.50
N ASN A 6 8.16 -19.48 8.62
CA ASN A 6 7.55 -20.24 7.52
C ASN A 6 6.14 -19.76 7.10
N TRP A 7 5.70 -18.58 7.57
CA TRP A 7 4.37 -18.05 7.28
C TRP A 7 4.15 -17.88 5.76
N ASN A 8 3.03 -18.40 5.26
CA ASN A 8 2.63 -18.35 3.85
C ASN A 8 1.09 -18.30 3.68
N VAL A 9 0.61 -18.36 2.43
CA VAL A 9 -0.82 -18.30 2.08
C VAL A 9 -1.67 -19.35 2.81
N ALA A 10 -1.12 -20.53 3.11
CA ALA A 10 -1.84 -21.57 3.85
C ALA A 10 -2.23 -21.11 5.26
N ASP A 11 -1.40 -20.26 5.89
CA ASP A 11 -1.59 -19.75 7.25
C ASP A 11 -2.60 -18.60 7.34
N ILE A 12 -3.10 -18.11 6.19
CA ILE A 12 -4.20 -17.14 6.17
C ILE A 12 -5.46 -17.84 6.73
N PRO A 13 -6.07 -17.32 7.81
CA PRO A 13 -7.33 -17.85 8.34
C PRO A 13 -8.47 -17.69 7.34
N ASP A 14 -9.59 -18.38 7.57
CA ASP A 14 -10.82 -18.13 6.82
C ASP A 14 -11.21 -16.64 6.87
N GLN A 15 -11.53 -16.08 5.71
CA GLN A 15 -11.92 -14.68 5.50
C GLN A 15 -13.40 -14.55 5.10
N THR A 16 -14.18 -15.63 5.18
CA THR A 16 -15.62 -15.61 4.91
C THR A 16 -16.33 -14.50 5.69
N GLY A 17 -17.13 -13.70 4.99
CA GLY A 17 -17.87 -12.57 5.58
C GLY A 17 -17.03 -11.30 5.81
N ARG A 18 -15.78 -11.28 5.35
CA ARG A 18 -14.91 -10.08 5.34
C ARG A 18 -14.87 -9.44 3.94
N THR A 19 -14.85 -8.11 3.92
CA THR A 19 -14.68 -7.31 2.70
C THR A 19 -13.27 -6.70 2.65
N ALA A 20 -12.56 -6.92 1.55
CA ALA A 20 -11.22 -6.37 1.32
C ALA A 20 -11.20 -5.46 0.08
N VAL A 21 -10.81 -4.20 0.26
CA VAL A 21 -10.56 -3.25 -0.84
C VAL A 21 -9.06 -3.14 -1.08
N ILE A 22 -8.61 -3.40 -2.31
CA ILE A 22 -7.18 -3.44 -2.65
C ILE A 22 -6.92 -2.53 -3.85
N THR A 23 -6.11 -1.49 -3.64
CA THR A 23 -5.73 -0.58 -4.72
C THR A 23 -4.69 -1.21 -5.63
N GLY A 24 -4.82 -1.05 -6.95
CA GLY A 24 -3.81 -1.50 -7.92
C GLY A 24 -3.69 -3.04 -8.04
N ALA A 25 -4.80 -3.76 -7.88
CA ALA A 25 -4.81 -5.23 -7.81
C ALA A 25 -5.09 -5.97 -9.13
N ASN A 26 -4.99 -5.30 -10.28
CA ASN A 26 -5.14 -5.96 -11.58
C ASN A 26 -3.89 -6.74 -12.04
N THR A 27 -2.73 -6.52 -11.43
CA THR A 27 -1.45 -7.20 -11.77
C THR A 27 -0.54 -7.30 -10.55
N GLY A 28 0.53 -8.11 -10.66
CA GLY A 28 1.64 -8.13 -9.70
C GLY A 28 1.21 -8.45 -8.27
N LEU A 29 1.77 -7.72 -7.30
CA LEU A 29 1.55 -7.94 -5.86
C LEU A 29 0.09 -7.81 -5.46
N GLY A 30 -0.59 -6.80 -5.98
CA GLY A 30 -2.00 -6.57 -5.66
C GLY A 30 -2.89 -7.70 -6.19
N PHE A 31 -2.58 -8.24 -7.37
CA PHE A 31 -3.31 -9.39 -7.92
C PHE A 31 -3.13 -10.65 -7.05
N GLU A 32 -1.89 -10.98 -6.66
CA GLU A 32 -1.65 -12.15 -5.81
C GLU A 32 -2.24 -11.97 -4.40
N THR A 33 -2.25 -10.73 -3.89
CA THR A 33 -2.93 -10.39 -2.62
C THR A 33 -4.44 -10.60 -2.74
N ALA A 34 -5.06 -10.07 -3.81
CA ALA A 34 -6.49 -10.23 -4.08
C ALA A 34 -6.87 -11.71 -4.24
N LYS A 35 -6.08 -12.45 -5.01
CA LYS A 35 -6.29 -13.88 -5.24
C LYS A 35 -6.26 -14.67 -3.93
N ALA A 36 -5.23 -14.50 -3.12
CA ALA A 36 -5.09 -15.24 -1.87
C ALA A 36 -6.23 -14.96 -0.88
N LEU A 37 -6.70 -13.70 -0.77
CA LEU A 37 -7.81 -13.34 0.10
C LEU A 37 -9.16 -13.89 -0.43
N ALA A 38 -9.41 -13.81 -1.73
CA ALA A 38 -10.62 -14.34 -2.35
C ALA A 38 -10.71 -15.87 -2.25
N GLU A 39 -9.59 -16.58 -2.46
CA GLU A 39 -9.52 -18.04 -2.28
C GLU A 39 -9.70 -18.48 -0.82
N LYS A 40 -9.54 -17.55 0.13
CA LYS A 40 -9.82 -17.75 1.56
C LYS A 40 -11.21 -17.25 1.96
N GLY A 41 -12.08 -16.91 1.01
CA GLY A 41 -13.49 -16.60 1.25
C GLY A 41 -13.82 -15.11 1.44
N ALA A 42 -12.83 -14.21 1.34
CA ALA A 42 -13.12 -12.78 1.39
C ALA A 42 -13.89 -12.33 0.14
N ARG A 43 -14.78 -11.34 0.31
CA ARG A 43 -15.22 -10.50 -0.79
C ARG A 43 -14.12 -9.50 -1.11
N VAL A 44 -13.58 -9.53 -2.32
CA VAL A 44 -12.45 -8.68 -2.72
C VAL A 44 -12.89 -7.64 -3.75
N VAL A 45 -12.55 -6.38 -3.53
CA VAL A 45 -12.73 -5.30 -4.50
C VAL A 45 -11.37 -4.89 -5.04
N ILE A 46 -11.16 -5.11 -6.33
CA ILE A 46 -9.99 -4.64 -7.08
C ILE A 46 -10.26 -3.19 -7.49
N ALA A 47 -9.65 -2.25 -6.78
CA ALA A 47 -9.79 -0.81 -7.05
C ALA A 47 -8.67 -0.35 -8.00
N VAL A 48 -9.02 -0.04 -9.26
CA VAL A 48 -8.05 0.20 -10.34
C VAL A 48 -8.50 1.29 -11.30
N ARG A 49 -7.54 1.97 -11.93
CA ARG A 49 -7.81 3.02 -12.91
C ARG A 49 -8.43 2.50 -14.21
N ASN A 50 -8.02 1.33 -14.67
CA ASN A 50 -8.53 0.72 -15.90
C ASN A 50 -9.41 -0.48 -15.54
N THR A 51 -10.72 -0.29 -15.63
CA THR A 51 -11.72 -1.29 -15.23
C THR A 51 -11.74 -2.50 -16.15
N ASP A 52 -11.43 -2.36 -17.44
CA ASP A 52 -11.31 -3.50 -18.36
C ASP A 52 -10.20 -4.47 -17.92
N LYS A 53 -9.02 -3.94 -17.58
CA LYS A 53 -7.92 -4.74 -17.00
C LYS A 53 -8.27 -5.27 -15.62
N GLY A 54 -9.04 -4.52 -14.84
CA GLY A 54 -9.62 -4.97 -13.57
C GLY A 54 -10.52 -6.19 -13.76
N ALA A 55 -11.45 -6.15 -14.71
CA ALA A 55 -12.39 -7.22 -15.01
C ALA A 55 -11.69 -8.47 -15.53
N GLN A 56 -10.68 -8.31 -16.39
CA GLN A 56 -9.82 -9.42 -16.84
C GLN A 56 -9.06 -10.07 -15.68
N ALA A 57 -8.61 -9.28 -14.70
CA ALA A 57 -7.96 -9.81 -13.50
C ALA A 57 -8.96 -10.52 -12.57
N ALA A 58 -10.12 -9.91 -12.31
CA ALA A 58 -11.19 -10.50 -11.49
C ALA A 58 -11.65 -11.86 -12.04
N ALA A 59 -11.83 -11.97 -13.37
CA ALA A 59 -12.21 -13.23 -14.02
C ALA A 59 -11.18 -14.36 -13.87
N ARG A 60 -9.93 -14.05 -13.52
CA ARG A 60 -8.85 -15.04 -13.28
C ARG A 60 -8.77 -15.49 -11.82
N ILE A 61 -9.50 -14.85 -10.92
CA ILE A 61 -9.51 -15.16 -9.49
C ILE A 61 -10.78 -15.94 -9.17
N ARG A 62 -10.63 -17.05 -8.43
CA ARG A 62 -11.77 -17.79 -7.91
C ARG A 62 -12.26 -17.11 -6.63
N GLY A 63 -13.58 -16.93 -6.50
CA GLY A 63 -14.20 -16.32 -5.33
C GLY A 63 -15.09 -15.14 -5.69
N ASP A 64 -15.43 -14.33 -4.69
CA ASP A 64 -16.26 -13.13 -4.82
C ASP A 64 -15.34 -11.92 -5.07
N VAL A 65 -15.19 -11.54 -6.35
CA VAL A 65 -14.27 -10.46 -6.77
C VAL A 65 -14.98 -9.43 -7.63
N ASP A 66 -15.05 -8.22 -7.11
CA ASP A 66 -15.60 -7.03 -7.75
C ASP A 66 -14.51 -6.09 -8.25
N VAL A 67 -14.88 -5.19 -9.16
CA VAL A 67 -14.03 -4.11 -9.66
C VAL A 67 -14.62 -2.77 -9.25
N GLN A 68 -13.75 -1.85 -8.84
CA GLN A 68 -14.09 -0.45 -8.60
C GLN A 68 -13.13 0.43 -9.41
N GLU A 69 -13.66 1.37 -10.18
CA GLU A 69 -12.83 2.39 -10.81
C GLU A 69 -12.22 3.29 -9.74
N LEU A 70 -10.90 3.47 -9.79
CA LEU A 70 -10.14 4.33 -8.90
C LEU A 70 -8.86 4.82 -9.58
N ASP A 71 -8.78 6.12 -9.86
CA ASP A 71 -7.54 6.79 -10.24
C ASP A 71 -6.97 7.58 -9.06
N LEU A 72 -5.90 7.07 -8.45
CA LEU A 72 -5.20 7.73 -7.34
C LEU A 72 -4.49 9.03 -7.74
N THR A 73 -4.44 9.36 -9.03
CA THR A 73 -3.93 10.64 -9.53
C THR A 73 -5.01 11.72 -9.65
N SER A 74 -6.20 11.48 -9.11
CA SER A 74 -7.31 12.42 -9.15
C SER A 74 -8.14 12.35 -7.86
N LEU A 75 -8.16 13.43 -7.07
CA LEU A 75 -8.98 13.51 -5.85
C LEU A 75 -10.48 13.38 -6.15
N SER A 76 -10.94 13.87 -7.31
CA SER A 76 -12.32 13.66 -7.73
C SER A 76 -12.63 12.18 -7.98
N SER A 77 -11.75 11.46 -8.69
CA SER A 77 -11.89 10.00 -8.87
C SER A 77 -11.90 9.26 -7.54
N ILE A 78 -11.01 9.64 -6.60
CA ILE A 78 -10.95 9.06 -5.26
C ILE A 78 -12.26 9.28 -4.49
N ARG A 79 -12.85 10.49 -4.54
CA ARG A 79 -14.14 10.79 -3.90
C ARG A 79 -15.28 9.96 -4.50
N THR A 80 -15.37 9.90 -5.83
CA THR A 80 -16.38 9.08 -6.51
C THR A 80 -16.24 7.59 -6.16
N ALA A 81 -15.02 7.06 -6.15
CA ALA A 81 -14.76 5.68 -5.77
C ALA A 81 -15.15 5.41 -4.31
N ALA A 82 -14.80 6.32 -3.40
CA ALA A 82 -15.15 6.20 -1.99
C ALA A 82 -16.67 6.23 -1.78
N GLU A 83 -17.40 7.14 -2.44
CA GLU A 83 -18.87 7.18 -2.39
C GLU A 83 -19.51 5.87 -2.89
N ALA A 84 -19.02 5.33 -4.01
CA ALA A 84 -19.50 4.06 -4.54
C ALA A 84 -19.24 2.89 -3.59
N LEU A 85 -18.06 2.83 -2.97
CA LEU A 85 -17.71 1.80 -1.98
C LEU A 85 -18.59 1.92 -0.73
N LYS A 86 -18.80 3.14 -0.22
CA LYS A 86 -19.67 3.40 0.95
C LYS A 86 -21.11 2.98 0.71
N ALA A 87 -21.63 3.24 -0.49
CA ALA A 87 -22.99 2.85 -0.85
C ALA A 87 -23.16 1.32 -0.98
N ARG A 88 -22.08 0.59 -1.26
CA ARG A 88 -22.09 -0.86 -1.46
C ARG A 88 -21.78 -1.67 -0.20
N PHE A 89 -20.98 -1.09 0.70
CA PHE A 89 -20.42 -1.80 1.85
C PHE A 89 -20.57 -1.00 3.13
N ASP A 90 -21.42 -1.50 4.04
CA ASP A 90 -21.55 -0.94 5.39
C ASP A 90 -20.25 -1.07 6.18
N LYS A 91 -19.45 -2.10 5.88
CA LYS A 91 -18.16 -2.37 6.51
C LYS A 91 -17.08 -2.79 5.52
N ILE A 92 -15.86 -2.34 5.76
CA ILE A 92 -14.65 -2.75 5.06
C ILE A 92 -13.67 -3.28 6.11
N ASP A 93 -13.45 -4.59 6.09
CA ASP A 93 -12.59 -5.25 7.08
C ASP A 93 -11.10 -5.08 6.74
N LEU A 94 -10.75 -4.93 5.46
CA LEU A 94 -9.36 -4.73 5.01
C LEU A 94 -9.31 -3.62 3.96
N LEU A 95 -8.54 -2.56 4.22
CA LEU A 95 -8.13 -1.58 3.22
C LEU A 95 -6.63 -1.74 2.95
N ILE A 96 -6.29 -2.17 1.73
CA ILE A 96 -4.90 -2.42 1.33
C ILE A 96 -4.47 -1.37 0.31
N ASN A 97 -3.71 -0.39 0.81
CA ASN A 97 -3.07 0.68 0.05
C ASN A 97 -1.82 0.13 -0.66
N ASN A 98 -2.04 -0.64 -1.73
CA ASN A 98 -1.01 -1.37 -2.47
C ASN A 98 -0.49 -0.64 -3.72
N ALA A 99 -1.36 0.10 -4.42
CA ALA A 99 -1.00 0.74 -5.68
C ALA A 99 0.24 1.64 -5.53
N GLY A 100 0.98 1.79 -6.62
CA GLY A 100 2.02 2.79 -6.64
C GLY A 100 2.78 2.84 -7.95
N VAL A 101 3.45 3.97 -8.15
CA VAL A 101 4.37 4.23 -9.24
C VAL A 101 5.77 4.45 -8.70
N MET A 102 6.78 4.20 -9.53
CA MET A 102 8.18 4.30 -9.16
C MET A 102 9.00 4.86 -10.32
N THR A 103 9.97 5.71 -9.99
CA THR A 103 10.99 6.22 -10.93
C THR A 103 10.41 6.87 -12.19
N THR A 104 9.23 7.46 -12.07
CA THR A 104 8.58 8.13 -13.20
C THR A 104 9.37 9.37 -13.63
N PRO A 105 9.29 9.81 -14.89
CA PRO A 105 9.60 11.19 -15.24
C PRO A 105 8.80 12.17 -14.38
N LYS A 106 9.26 13.42 -14.27
CA LYS A 106 8.49 14.47 -13.59
C LYS A 106 7.13 14.58 -14.28
N GLY A 107 6.08 14.56 -13.47
CA GLY A 107 4.70 14.71 -13.89
C GLY A 107 3.86 15.09 -12.68
N THR A 108 2.64 15.51 -12.94
CA THR A 108 1.70 15.89 -11.89
C THR A 108 0.42 15.07 -11.96
N THR A 109 -0.23 14.91 -10.81
CA THR A 109 -1.62 14.45 -10.72
C THR A 109 -2.56 15.49 -11.34
N ALA A 110 -3.84 15.14 -11.50
CA ALA A 110 -4.88 16.07 -11.93
C ALA A 110 -5.03 17.26 -10.97
N ASP A 111 -4.69 17.06 -9.70
CA ASP A 111 -4.75 18.06 -8.62
C ASP A 111 -3.45 18.85 -8.44
N GLY A 112 -2.46 18.64 -9.32
CA GLY A 112 -1.20 19.40 -9.34
C GLY A 112 -0.10 18.88 -8.39
N PHE A 113 -0.26 17.70 -7.79
CA PHE A 113 0.78 17.11 -6.93
C PHE A 113 1.82 16.37 -7.77
N GLU A 114 3.06 16.30 -7.30
CA GLU A 114 4.09 15.45 -7.87
C GLU A 114 3.58 14.00 -7.97
N LEU A 115 3.77 13.37 -9.13
CA LEU A 115 3.09 12.13 -9.47
C LEU A 115 3.34 10.99 -8.47
N GLN A 116 4.57 10.79 -7.98
CA GLN A 116 4.87 9.68 -7.07
C GLN A 116 4.34 9.94 -5.66
N PHE A 117 4.51 11.14 -5.13
CA PHE A 117 3.97 11.57 -3.84
C PHE A 117 2.43 11.60 -3.87
N GLY A 118 1.86 12.16 -4.92
CA GLY A 118 0.43 12.24 -5.18
C GLY A 118 -0.22 10.85 -5.25
N THR A 119 0.33 9.95 -6.06
CA THR A 119 -0.24 8.60 -6.24
C THR A 119 0.00 7.71 -5.02
N ASN A 120 1.24 7.64 -4.54
CA ASN A 120 1.64 6.62 -3.57
C ASN A 120 1.19 6.97 -2.15
N HIS A 121 1.12 8.27 -1.82
CA HIS A 121 0.80 8.77 -0.48
C HIS A 121 -0.51 9.56 -0.46
N LEU A 122 -0.60 10.73 -1.11
CA LEU A 122 -1.78 11.61 -0.96
C LEU A 122 -3.08 10.96 -1.42
N GLY A 123 -3.06 10.20 -2.52
CA GLY A 123 -4.22 9.48 -3.00
C GLY A 123 -4.71 8.41 -2.02
N HIS A 124 -3.79 7.67 -1.39
CA HIS A 124 -4.14 6.69 -0.36
C HIS A 124 -4.56 7.34 0.96
N PHE A 125 -3.94 8.46 1.33
CA PHE A 125 -4.35 9.26 2.47
C PHE A 125 -5.81 9.68 2.32
N ALA A 126 -6.16 10.28 1.17
CA ALA A 126 -7.52 10.70 0.85
C ALA A 126 -8.49 9.53 0.83
N LEU A 127 -8.16 8.42 0.15
CA LEU A 127 -9.00 7.23 0.09
C LEU A 127 -9.26 6.65 1.49
N THR A 128 -8.22 6.57 2.32
CA THR A 128 -8.33 6.04 3.68
C THR A 128 -9.23 6.92 4.54
N GLY A 129 -9.05 8.25 4.49
CA GLY A 129 -9.89 9.19 5.23
C GLY A 129 -11.36 9.16 4.79
N LEU A 130 -11.62 9.06 3.49
CA LEU A 130 -12.98 9.03 2.94
C LEU A 130 -13.75 7.73 3.20
N LEU A 131 -13.04 6.63 3.46
CA LEU A 131 -13.58 5.31 3.83
C LEU A 131 -13.49 5.04 5.34
N PHE A 132 -13.03 6.01 6.12
CA PHE A 132 -12.58 5.76 7.48
C PHE A 132 -13.72 5.24 8.37
N ASP A 133 -14.91 5.85 8.28
CA ASP A 133 -16.10 5.42 9.03
C ASP A 133 -16.55 3.99 8.71
N ASN A 134 -16.26 3.49 7.50
CA ASN A 134 -16.59 2.13 7.09
C ASN A 134 -15.57 1.10 7.59
N ILE A 135 -14.43 1.51 8.11
CA ILE A 135 -13.34 0.63 8.56
C ILE A 135 -13.18 0.70 10.09
N LEU A 136 -13.44 1.86 10.66
CA LEU A 136 -13.26 2.18 12.06
C LEU A 136 -14.15 1.32 12.97
N ASP A 137 -13.60 0.94 14.12
CA ASP A 137 -14.31 0.22 15.19
C ASP A 137 -14.89 -1.16 14.80
N ILE A 138 -14.41 -1.73 13.68
CA ILE A 138 -14.68 -3.11 13.29
C ILE A 138 -13.60 -4.02 13.91
N PRO A 139 -13.97 -4.98 14.77
CA PRO A 139 -12.99 -5.88 15.38
C PRO A 139 -12.14 -6.62 14.34
N GLY A 140 -10.83 -6.43 14.42
CA GLY A 140 -9.87 -7.07 13.52
C GLY A 140 -9.77 -6.42 12.15
N SER A 141 -10.40 -5.26 11.93
CA SER A 141 -10.20 -4.51 10.68
C SER A 141 -8.82 -3.90 10.61
N ARG A 142 -8.28 -3.83 9.39
CA ARG A 142 -6.90 -3.38 9.17
C ARG A 142 -6.77 -2.45 7.98
N ILE A 143 -5.94 -1.44 8.17
CA ILE A 143 -5.45 -0.57 7.09
C ILE A 143 -3.98 -0.96 6.86
N VAL A 144 -3.69 -1.53 5.70
CA VAL A 144 -2.37 -2.03 5.33
C VAL A 144 -1.77 -1.13 4.26
N THR A 145 -0.66 -0.48 4.56
CA THR A 145 0.03 0.40 3.59
C THR A 145 1.30 -0.23 3.07
N VAL A 146 1.40 -0.37 1.73
CA VAL A 146 2.58 -0.95 1.08
C VAL A 146 3.64 0.15 0.87
N SER A 147 4.73 0.04 1.64
CA SER A 147 5.93 0.84 1.50
C SER A 147 7.00 0.08 0.67
N SER A 148 8.28 0.39 0.84
CA SER A 148 9.41 -0.17 0.10
C SER A 148 10.70 0.07 0.87
N ASN A 149 11.72 -0.76 0.68
CA ASN A 149 13.08 -0.49 1.17
C ASN A 149 13.65 0.85 0.66
N GLY A 150 13.05 1.46 -0.36
CA GLY A 150 13.37 2.81 -0.80
C GLY A 150 13.40 3.85 0.33
N HIS A 151 12.54 3.72 1.36
CA HIS A 151 12.57 4.66 2.50
C HIS A 151 13.91 4.65 3.28
N LYS A 152 14.70 3.57 3.19
CA LYS A 152 16.03 3.45 3.80
C LYS A 152 17.15 3.99 2.90
N MET A 153 16.88 4.20 1.61
CA MET A 153 17.87 4.62 0.60
C MET A 153 18.01 6.14 0.51
N GLY A 154 18.10 6.82 1.66
CA GLY A 154 18.16 8.28 1.72
C GLY A 154 16.80 8.97 1.53
N GLY A 155 15.70 8.27 1.78
CA GLY A 155 14.37 8.88 1.84
C GLY A 155 14.33 9.97 2.91
N ALA A 156 13.90 11.16 2.53
CA ALA A 156 13.64 12.29 3.39
C ALA A 156 12.38 13.00 2.92
N ILE A 157 11.66 13.65 3.82
CA ILE A 157 10.56 14.53 3.45
C ILE A 157 11.15 15.91 3.13
N HIS A 158 11.04 16.33 1.87
CA HIS A 158 11.51 17.64 1.42
C HIS A 158 10.49 18.71 1.77
N TRP A 159 10.43 19.12 3.04
CA TRP A 159 9.37 20.01 3.55
C TRP A 159 9.21 21.33 2.79
N ASP A 160 10.31 21.89 2.27
CA ASP A 160 10.30 23.15 1.52
C ASP A 160 10.11 22.97 0.00
N ASP A 161 9.98 21.72 -0.46
CA ASP A 161 9.79 21.36 -1.86
C ASP A 161 9.14 19.97 -2.02
N LEU A 162 7.99 19.75 -1.36
CA LEU A 162 7.30 18.45 -1.36
C LEU A 162 6.95 17.97 -2.77
N GLN A 163 6.70 18.92 -3.67
CA GLN A 163 6.30 18.70 -5.06
C GLN A 163 7.50 18.58 -6.03
N TRP A 164 8.73 18.64 -5.51
CA TRP A 164 9.95 18.56 -6.32
C TRP A 164 9.97 19.54 -7.52
N GLU A 165 9.62 20.79 -7.25
CA GLU A 165 9.55 21.86 -8.24
C GLU A 165 10.93 22.29 -8.72
N ARG A 166 11.94 22.29 -7.85
CA ARG A 166 13.27 22.87 -8.11
C ARG A 166 14.17 21.97 -8.96
N SER A 167 14.48 20.76 -8.48
CA SER A 167 15.38 19.83 -9.16
C SER A 167 14.90 18.38 -8.98
N TYR A 168 14.10 17.90 -9.92
CA TYR A 168 13.41 16.62 -9.81
C TYR A 168 14.37 15.44 -9.81
N ASN A 169 14.42 14.71 -8.70
CA ASN A 169 15.09 13.42 -8.62
C ASN A 169 14.05 12.29 -8.57
N ARG A 170 14.05 11.43 -9.59
CA ARG A 170 13.06 10.33 -9.70
C ARG A 170 13.10 9.36 -8.52
N MET A 171 14.30 9.02 -8.05
CA MET A 171 14.48 8.16 -6.89
C MET A 171 14.19 8.92 -5.59
N GLY A 172 14.60 10.18 -5.49
CA GLY A 172 14.27 11.06 -4.36
C GLY A 172 12.76 11.15 -4.13
N ALA A 173 11.99 11.48 -5.16
CA ALA A 173 10.52 11.52 -5.10
C ALA A 173 9.90 10.16 -4.71
N TYR A 174 10.42 9.06 -5.27
CA TYR A 174 9.97 7.72 -4.90
C TYR A 174 10.23 7.42 -3.42
N THR A 175 11.46 7.62 -2.95
CA THR A 175 11.86 7.32 -1.57
C THR A 175 11.16 8.23 -0.56
N GLN A 176 10.93 9.50 -0.89
CA GLN A 176 10.05 10.41 -0.14
C GLN A 176 8.64 9.82 -0.01
N SER A 177 8.03 9.39 -1.12
CA SER A 177 6.68 8.83 -1.09
C SER A 177 6.56 7.56 -0.24
N LYS A 178 7.63 6.75 -0.19
CA LYS A 178 7.64 5.50 0.59
C LYS A 178 7.97 5.73 2.07
N LEU A 179 8.73 6.78 2.40
CA LEU A 179 8.84 7.27 3.78
C LEU A 179 7.50 7.85 4.26
N ALA A 180 6.82 8.63 3.42
CA ALA A 180 5.50 9.20 3.71
C ALA A 180 4.47 8.13 4.09
N ASN A 181 4.45 6.99 3.37
CA ASN A 181 3.60 5.84 3.70
C ASN A 181 3.82 5.29 5.12
N LEU A 182 5.07 5.29 5.61
CA LEU A 182 5.39 4.80 6.96
C LEU A 182 5.03 5.84 8.03
N LEU A 183 5.36 7.10 7.79
CA LEU A 183 4.95 8.21 8.66
C LEU A 183 3.41 8.23 8.83
N PHE A 184 2.68 8.08 7.73
CA PHE A 184 1.22 7.94 7.73
C PHE A 184 0.75 6.75 8.57
N THR A 185 1.33 5.57 8.35
CA THR A 185 0.92 4.34 9.06
C THR A 185 1.09 4.48 10.57
N TYR A 186 2.21 5.02 11.02
CA TYR A 186 2.50 5.15 12.45
C TYR A 186 1.65 6.23 13.11
N GLU A 187 1.42 7.36 12.43
CA GLU A 187 0.50 8.38 12.91
C GLU A 187 -0.94 7.84 13.00
N LEU A 188 -1.40 7.15 11.96
CA LEU A 188 -2.72 6.54 11.92
C LEU A 188 -2.89 5.52 13.06
N GLN A 189 -1.90 4.65 13.28
CA GLN A 189 -1.95 3.70 14.38
C GLN A 189 -2.00 4.41 15.74
N ARG A 190 -1.20 5.46 15.93
CA ARG A 190 -1.18 6.23 17.19
C ARG A 190 -2.55 6.83 17.48
N ARG A 191 -3.27 7.29 16.45
CA ARG A 191 -4.64 7.81 16.55
C ARG A 191 -5.67 6.70 16.78
N LEU A 192 -5.48 5.50 16.22
CA LEU A 192 -6.38 4.35 16.41
C LEU A 192 -6.21 3.65 17.78
N ALA A 193 -5.03 3.75 18.40
CA ALA A 193 -4.66 3.01 19.61
C ALA A 193 -5.66 3.13 20.78
N PRO A 194 -6.26 4.30 21.08
CA PRO A 194 -7.25 4.43 22.16
C PRO A 194 -8.52 3.58 21.95
N ARG A 195 -8.87 3.23 20.71
CA ARG A 195 -10.09 2.45 20.37
C ARG A 195 -9.82 0.96 20.27
N GLY A 196 -8.64 0.58 19.75
CA GLY A 196 -8.10 -0.78 19.82
C GLY A 196 -8.77 -1.84 18.94
N LYS A 197 -9.82 -1.53 18.17
CA LYS A 197 -10.52 -2.49 17.30
C LYS A 197 -9.95 -2.58 15.89
N THR A 198 -9.54 -1.43 15.36
CA THR A 198 -8.91 -1.27 14.04
C THR A 198 -7.44 -0.98 14.23
N ILE A 199 -6.59 -1.57 13.40
CA ILE A 199 -5.15 -1.30 13.41
C ILE A 199 -4.64 -0.84 12.05
N ALA A 200 -3.62 0.02 12.07
CA ALA A 200 -2.85 0.39 10.90
C ALA A 200 -1.48 -0.28 10.94
N VAL A 201 -1.09 -0.90 9.83
CA VAL A 201 0.18 -1.62 9.69
C VAL A 201 0.76 -1.39 8.30
N ALA A 202 2.05 -1.65 8.15
CA ALA A 202 2.74 -1.50 6.88
C ALA A 202 3.36 -2.82 6.43
N ALA A 203 3.61 -2.92 5.13
CA ALA A 203 4.38 -4.01 4.55
C ALA A 203 5.29 -3.53 3.42
N HIS A 204 6.32 -4.30 3.08
CA HIS A 204 7.05 -4.13 1.83
C HIS A 204 7.40 -5.49 1.19
N PRO A 205 7.40 -5.55 -0.14
CA PRO A 205 7.55 -6.81 -0.88
C PRO A 205 9.01 -7.27 -1.07
N GLY A 206 9.98 -6.58 -0.46
CA GLY A 206 11.39 -6.66 -0.86
C GLY A 206 11.63 -6.11 -2.28
N THR A 207 12.54 -6.71 -3.04
CA THR A 207 12.66 -6.44 -4.49
C THR A 207 11.76 -7.41 -5.24
N SER A 208 10.59 -6.95 -5.65
CA SER A 208 9.69 -7.71 -6.51
C SER A 208 9.89 -7.34 -7.98
N THR A 209 10.04 -8.33 -8.86
CA THR A 209 9.93 -8.16 -10.32
C THR A 209 8.47 -7.91 -10.67
N THR A 210 8.03 -6.71 -10.36
CA THR A 210 6.73 -6.18 -10.75
C THR A 210 6.92 -5.22 -11.91
N GLU A 211 5.83 -4.96 -12.61
CA GLU A 211 5.62 -3.91 -13.61
C GLU A 211 6.07 -2.48 -13.19
N LEU A 212 6.60 -2.31 -11.99
CA LEU A 212 7.26 -1.10 -11.49
C LEU A 212 8.52 -0.71 -12.30
N ALA A 213 9.15 -1.64 -13.02
CA ALA A 213 10.33 -1.36 -13.86
C ALA A 213 10.03 -0.70 -15.22
N ARG A 214 8.76 -0.61 -15.64
CA ARG A 214 8.33 -0.12 -16.97
C ARG A 214 8.81 1.30 -17.33
N ASN A 215 9.11 2.11 -16.32
CA ASN A 215 9.51 3.52 -16.49
C ASN A 215 11.02 3.74 -16.41
N LEU A 216 11.81 2.67 -16.24
CA LEU A 216 13.26 2.77 -16.31
C LEU A 216 13.68 3.14 -17.75
N PRO A 217 14.75 3.93 -17.94
CA PRO A 217 15.31 4.15 -19.26
C PRO A 217 15.60 2.80 -19.93
N ARG A 218 15.22 2.61 -21.21
CA ARG A 218 15.35 1.34 -21.94
C ARG A 218 16.66 0.54 -21.73
N PRO A 219 17.87 1.14 -21.70
CA PRO A 219 19.09 0.37 -21.41
C PRO A 219 19.17 -0.12 -19.95
N VAL A 220 18.66 0.65 -19.00
CA VAL A 220 18.57 0.29 -17.58
C VAL A 220 17.46 -0.73 -17.35
N GLU A 221 16.31 -0.57 -18.03
CA GLU A 221 15.23 -1.55 -18.05
C GLU A 221 15.75 -2.90 -18.58
N ARG A 222 16.46 -2.92 -19.71
CA ARG A 222 17.06 -4.14 -20.26
C ARG A 222 18.11 -4.75 -19.34
N ALA A 223 18.98 -3.94 -18.73
CA ALA A 223 19.99 -4.43 -17.78
C ALA A 223 19.34 -4.98 -16.49
N PHE A 224 18.32 -4.29 -15.98
CA PHE A 224 17.52 -4.73 -14.84
C PHE A 224 16.80 -6.04 -15.17
N LEU A 225 16.09 -6.13 -16.29
CA LEU A 225 15.41 -7.34 -16.76
C LEU A 225 16.37 -8.49 -17.10
N ALA A 226 17.60 -8.20 -17.52
CA ALA A 226 18.63 -9.22 -17.79
C ALA A 226 19.31 -9.73 -16.51
N ALA A 227 19.45 -8.88 -15.47
CA ALA A 227 20.03 -9.25 -14.17
C ALA A 227 18.98 -9.81 -13.18
N ALA A 228 17.70 -9.48 -13.37
CA ALA A 228 16.58 -9.85 -12.50
C ALA A 228 16.21 -11.36 -12.45
N PRO A 229 16.35 -12.21 -13.49
CA PRO A 229 15.69 -13.52 -13.47
C PRO A 229 16.37 -14.57 -12.58
N VAL A 230 17.60 -14.37 -12.12
CA VAL A 230 18.36 -15.46 -11.47
C VAL A 230 18.84 -15.16 -10.05
N LEU A 231 19.06 -13.90 -9.64
CA LEU A 231 19.77 -13.65 -8.36
C LEU A 231 19.10 -12.69 -7.35
N PHE A 232 18.18 -11.76 -7.73
CA PHE A 232 17.70 -10.74 -6.77
C PHE A 232 16.19 -10.43 -6.65
N ALA A 233 15.30 -10.75 -7.60
CA ALA A 233 13.86 -10.50 -7.46
C ALA A 233 13.01 -11.67 -6.91
N GLN A 234 12.05 -11.42 -6.01
CA GLN A 234 11.01 -12.41 -5.68
C GLN A 234 9.89 -12.41 -6.73
N THR A 235 9.27 -13.58 -6.92
CA THR A 235 8.04 -13.72 -7.69
C THR A 235 6.90 -12.94 -7.00
N ALA A 236 5.88 -12.53 -7.75
CA ALA A 236 4.80 -11.68 -7.24
C ALA A 236 4.03 -12.34 -6.08
N ASP A 237 3.86 -13.67 -6.10
CA ASP A 237 3.21 -14.45 -5.05
C ASP A 237 4.02 -14.40 -3.74
N ARG A 238 5.34 -14.50 -3.83
CA ARG A 238 6.24 -14.38 -2.67
C ARG A 238 6.31 -12.95 -2.15
N GLY A 239 6.41 -11.97 -3.06
CA GLY A 239 6.40 -10.56 -2.69
C GLY A 239 5.09 -10.08 -2.07
N ALA A 240 3.97 -10.77 -2.30
CA ALA A 240 2.68 -10.46 -1.67
C ALA A 240 2.60 -10.96 -0.21
N LEU A 241 3.46 -11.91 0.20
CA LEU A 241 3.40 -12.53 1.53
C LEU A 241 3.51 -11.52 2.69
N PRO A 242 4.40 -10.51 2.67
CA PRO A 242 4.44 -9.49 3.72
C PRO A 242 3.12 -8.71 3.86
N THR A 243 2.51 -8.35 2.73
CA THR A 243 1.20 -7.67 2.71
C THR A 243 0.09 -8.59 3.23
N LEU A 244 0.07 -9.85 2.80
CA LEU A 244 -0.92 -10.83 3.25
C LEU A 244 -0.78 -11.14 4.73
N ARG A 245 0.45 -11.24 5.26
CA ARG A 245 0.70 -11.45 6.68
C ARG A 245 0.19 -10.26 7.49
N ALA A 246 0.57 -9.04 7.10
CA ALA A 246 0.07 -7.82 7.73
C ALA A 246 -1.47 -7.75 7.71
N ALA A 247 -2.09 -8.16 6.61
CA ALA A 247 -3.54 -8.13 6.44
C ALA A 247 -4.30 -9.21 7.25
N ALA A 248 -3.75 -10.42 7.39
CA ALA A 248 -4.55 -11.57 7.79
C ALA A 248 -4.03 -12.37 9.00
N ASP A 249 -2.75 -12.26 9.38
CA ASP A 249 -2.20 -13.01 10.52
C ASP A 249 -2.83 -12.47 11.83
N PRO A 250 -3.54 -13.31 12.63
CA PRO A 250 -4.17 -12.88 13.89
C PRO A 250 -3.18 -12.31 14.91
N GLY A 251 -1.88 -12.65 14.82
CA GLY A 251 -0.84 -12.17 15.71
C GLY A 251 -0.29 -10.77 15.40
N VAL A 252 -0.80 -10.11 14.35
CA VAL A 252 -0.36 -8.76 13.96
C VAL A 252 -0.77 -7.73 15.02
N LEU A 253 0.20 -6.93 15.43
CA LEU A 253 0.00 -5.78 16.30
C LEU A 253 0.01 -4.49 15.47
N GLY A 254 -0.78 -3.51 15.90
CA GLY A 254 -0.81 -2.20 15.24
C GLY A 254 0.56 -1.53 15.25
N GLY A 255 0.89 -0.84 14.15
CA GLY A 255 2.16 -0.15 13.96
C GLY A 255 3.32 -1.07 13.59
N GLN A 256 3.08 -2.36 13.37
CA GLN A 256 4.11 -3.26 12.83
C GLN A 256 4.36 -3.02 11.34
N TYR A 257 5.58 -3.33 10.93
CA TYR A 257 6.03 -3.27 9.54
C TYR A 257 6.55 -4.64 9.13
N TYR A 258 5.96 -5.21 8.07
CA TYR A 258 6.28 -6.55 7.59
C TYR A 258 7.16 -6.51 6.34
N GLY A 259 8.15 -7.41 6.29
CA GLY A 259 9.10 -7.49 5.21
C GLY A 259 9.79 -8.85 5.17
N PRO A 260 10.43 -9.20 4.05
CA PRO A 260 11.25 -10.40 3.97
C PRO A 260 12.45 -10.36 4.94
N ASP A 261 12.79 -11.49 5.54
CA ASP A 261 13.87 -11.66 6.52
C ASP A 261 15.28 -11.86 5.94
N GLY A 262 15.42 -12.12 4.64
CA GLY A 262 16.71 -12.38 4.02
C GLY A 262 17.57 -11.12 3.85
N LEU A 263 18.75 -11.31 3.25
CA LEU A 263 19.77 -10.28 3.14
C LEU A 263 19.22 -8.97 2.55
N GLY A 264 19.42 -7.87 3.27
CA GLY A 264 18.94 -6.54 2.88
C GLY A 264 17.41 -6.43 2.76
N GLN A 265 16.67 -7.37 3.36
CA GLN A 265 15.22 -7.49 3.26
C GLN A 265 14.76 -7.50 1.80
N GLN A 266 15.49 -8.22 0.94
CA GLN A 266 15.16 -8.30 -0.49
C GLN A 266 14.22 -9.46 -0.82
N ARG A 267 14.39 -10.57 -0.10
CA ARG A 267 13.68 -11.84 -0.29
C ARG A 267 13.71 -12.60 1.03
N GLY A 268 12.73 -13.44 1.29
CA GLY A 268 12.67 -14.26 2.50
C GLY A 268 11.24 -14.50 2.96
N ALA A 269 11.12 -14.98 4.18
CA ALA A 269 9.85 -15.13 4.87
C ALA A 269 9.32 -13.77 5.36
N PRO A 270 8.00 -13.54 5.36
CA PRO A 270 7.43 -12.27 5.79
C PRO A 270 7.51 -12.15 7.31
N VAL A 271 8.47 -11.40 7.86
CA VAL A 271 8.62 -11.18 9.31
C VAL A 271 8.40 -9.72 9.67
N VAL A 272 8.28 -9.43 10.98
CA VAL A 272 8.33 -8.05 11.46
C VAL A 272 9.75 -7.51 11.26
N VAL A 273 9.87 -6.36 10.62
CA VAL A 273 11.14 -5.68 10.34
C VAL A 273 11.11 -4.23 10.85
N ALA A 274 12.28 -3.68 11.14
CA ALA A 274 12.42 -2.27 11.47
C ALA A 274 12.41 -1.39 10.20
N SER A 275 11.86 -0.19 10.31
CA SER A 275 11.94 0.89 9.31
C SER A 275 13.04 1.91 9.67
N SER A 276 13.18 2.98 8.88
CA SER A 276 14.20 4.02 9.15
C SER A 276 13.88 4.82 10.42
N ALA A 277 14.92 5.32 11.11
CA ALA A 277 14.75 6.14 12.31
C ALA A 277 13.83 7.36 12.08
N GLN A 278 13.94 8.00 10.91
CA GLN A 278 13.07 9.13 10.53
C GLN A 278 11.59 8.76 10.50
N SER A 279 11.25 7.51 10.15
CA SER A 279 9.84 7.11 10.12
C SER A 279 9.22 7.06 11.52
N TYR A 280 10.01 6.90 12.58
CA TYR A 280 9.53 6.93 13.97
C TYR A 280 9.50 8.34 14.59
N ASP A 281 9.87 9.38 13.84
CA ASP A 281 9.83 10.77 14.29
C ASP A 281 8.36 11.26 14.36
N VAL A 282 7.86 11.45 15.58
CA VAL A 282 6.47 11.82 15.85
C VAL A 282 6.13 13.22 15.32
N ASP A 283 7.08 14.15 15.29
CA ASP A 283 6.83 15.50 14.81
C ASP A 283 6.71 15.51 13.28
N GLN A 284 7.54 14.72 12.59
CA GLN A 284 7.39 14.52 11.14
C GLN A 284 6.10 13.80 10.78
N GLN A 285 5.70 12.80 11.59
CA GLN A 285 4.41 12.09 11.43
C GLN A 285 3.23 13.06 11.48
N ARG A 286 3.16 13.89 12.53
CA ARG A 286 2.10 14.91 12.71
C ARG A 286 2.12 15.96 11.61
N ARG A 287 3.30 16.51 11.30
CA ARG A 287 3.46 17.54 10.25
C ARG A 287 3.01 17.02 8.88
N LEU A 288 3.40 15.79 8.52
CA LEU A 288 2.97 15.19 7.27
C LEU A 288 1.46 14.97 7.24
N TRP A 289 0.87 14.55 8.35
CA TRP A 289 -0.59 14.37 8.46
C TRP A 289 -1.33 15.67 8.17
N GLU A 290 -1.00 16.76 8.88
CA GLU A 290 -1.62 18.07 8.72
C GLU A 290 -1.51 18.58 7.27
N ILE A 291 -0.32 18.48 6.68
CA ILE A 291 -0.08 18.84 5.28
C ILE A 291 -0.92 17.95 4.34
N SER A 292 -1.07 16.66 4.65
CA SER A 292 -1.87 15.74 3.82
C SER A 292 -3.36 16.09 3.90
N GLU A 293 -3.87 16.46 5.08
CA GLU A 293 -5.26 16.98 5.22
C GLU A 293 -5.44 18.27 4.42
N GLU A 294 -4.48 19.19 4.51
CA GLU A 294 -4.52 20.46 3.77
C GLU A 294 -4.50 20.24 2.25
N LEU A 295 -3.59 19.41 1.75
CA LEU A 295 -3.45 19.17 0.32
C LEU A 295 -4.65 18.42 -0.25
N THR A 296 -5.14 17.39 0.46
CA THR A 296 -6.23 16.55 -0.06
C THR A 296 -7.63 17.09 0.25
N LYS A 297 -7.75 18.04 1.18
CA LYS A 297 -9.03 18.51 1.73
C LYS A 297 -9.86 17.33 2.27
N VAL A 298 -9.18 16.37 2.91
CA VAL A 298 -9.77 15.21 3.58
C VAL A 298 -9.25 15.21 5.00
N THR A 299 -10.16 15.22 5.96
CA THR A 299 -9.85 15.06 7.39
C THR A 299 -10.34 13.72 7.87
N PHE A 300 -9.79 13.26 8.99
CA PHE A 300 -10.30 12.10 9.70
C PHE A 300 -11.23 12.56 10.82
N PRO A 301 -12.24 11.77 11.20
CA PRO A 301 -13.05 12.08 12.38
C PRO A 301 -12.14 12.15 13.61
N ASP A 302 -12.59 12.88 14.64
CA ASP A 302 -11.88 12.97 15.91
C ASP A 302 -11.64 11.56 16.45
N LEU A 303 -10.36 11.19 16.60
CA LEU A 303 -9.89 9.85 16.95
C LEU A 303 -9.54 9.73 18.43
#